data_AF-A0A920I2P0-F1
#
_entry.id   AF-A0A920I2P0-F1
#
_cell.length_a   1.000
_cell.length_b   1.000
_cell.length_c   1.000
_cell.angle_alpha   90.00
_cell.angle_beta   90.00
_cell.angle_gamma   90.00
#
_symmetry.space_group_name_H-M   'P 1'
#
loop_
_entity.id
_entity.type
_entity.pdbx_description
1 polymer ?
#
loop_
_entity_poly.entity_id
_entity_poly.type
_entity_poly.pdbx_seq_one_letter_code
_entity_poly.pdbx_strand_id
1 'polypeptide(L)' 'MTAVTPLCLLLAGGKSRRMGGGDKNLIMLGDRPLLAHVIARAVPEGRRW' A
#
# COMPACT_ATOMS: atom_id res chain seq x y z
N MET A 1 31.31 -5.88 1.32
CA MET A 1 29.98 -6.46 1.02
C MET A 1 29.04 -5.32 0.66
N THR A 2 28.50 -5.29 -0.55
CA THR A 2 27.48 -4.31 -0.97
C THR A 2 26.14 -4.72 -0.36
N ALA A 3 25.46 -3.78 0.31
CA ALA A 3 24.15 -4.05 0.90
C ALA A 3 23.08 -4.12 -0.20
N VAL A 4 22.29 -5.20 -0.21
CA VAL A 4 21.14 -5.34 -1.12
C VAL A 4 19.94 -4.63 -0.50
N THR A 5 19.32 -3.72 -1.26
CA THR A 5 18.04 -3.12 -0.87
C THR A 5 16.90 -3.81 -1.61
N PRO A 6 16.00 -4.52 -0.91
CA PRO A 6 14.88 -5.20 -1.56
C PRO A 6 13.86 -4.18 -2.08
N LEU A 7 13.39 -4.39 -3.31
CA LEU A 7 12.31 -3.63 -3.90
C LEU A 7 10.97 -4.13 -3.37
N CYS A 8 10.07 -3.20 -3.03
CA CYS A 8 8.67 -3.51 -2.74
C CYS A 8 7.79 -2.93 -3.86
N LEU A 9 6.94 -3.76 -4.46
CA LEU A 9 5.98 -3.34 -5.49
C LEU A 9 4.56 -3.61 -5.00
N LEU A 10 3.76 -2.55 -4.90
CA LEU A 10 2.35 -2.65 -4.54
C LEU A 10 1.47 -2.59 -5.78
N LEU A 11 0.73 -3.67 -6.04
CA LEU A 11 -0.21 -3.74 -7.16
C LEU A 11 -1.61 -3.25 -6.71
N ALA A 12 -1.90 -1.96 -6.95
CA ALA A 12 -3.12 -1.31 -6.47
C ALA A 12 -4.12 -0.86 -7.57
N GLY A 13 -3.86 -1.11 -8.85
CA GLY A 13 -4.66 -0.61 -9.98
C GLY A 13 -5.97 -1.34 -10.31
N GLY A 14 -6.53 -2.13 -9.37
CA GLY A 14 -7.76 -2.88 -9.62
C GLY A 14 -9.02 -2.01 -9.58
N LYS A 15 -9.91 -2.15 -10.58
CA LYS A 15 -11.10 -1.27 -10.78
C LYS A 15 -12.22 -1.33 -9.72
N SER A 16 -12.08 -2.11 -8.65
CA SER A 16 -13.06 -2.18 -7.55
C SER A 16 -14.53 -2.41 -7.96
N ARG A 17 -14.80 -3.14 -9.04
CA ARG A 17 -16.14 -3.23 -9.67
C ARG A 17 -17.25 -3.74 -8.73
N ARG A 18 -16.94 -4.68 -7.84
CA ARG A 18 -17.89 -5.22 -6.84
C ARG A 18 -18.20 -4.24 -5.70
N MET A 19 -17.39 -3.19 -5.55
CA MET A 19 -17.51 -2.13 -4.55
C MET A 19 -18.12 -0.85 -5.14
N GLY A 20 -18.72 -0.91 -6.33
CA GLY A 20 -19.25 0.28 -7.03
C GLY A 20 -18.23 1.04 -7.87
N GLY A 21 -16.99 0.55 -8.00
CA GLY A 21 -15.91 1.20 -8.75
C GLY A 21 -14.96 2.00 -7.86
N GLY A 22 -14.08 2.79 -8.50
CA GLY A 22 -13.13 3.67 -7.82
C GLY A 22 -11.90 2.98 -7.21
N ASP A 23 -11.21 3.74 -6.38
CA ASP A 23 -9.90 3.42 -5.81
C ASP A 23 -10.04 2.80 -4.42
N LYS A 24 -10.18 1.46 -4.34
CA LYS A 24 -10.36 0.74 -3.05
C LYS A 24 -9.24 1.00 -2.05
N ASN A 25 -8.04 1.30 -2.55
CA ASN A 25 -6.85 1.59 -1.76
C ASN A 25 -6.99 2.91 -1.00
N LEU A 26 -7.86 3.82 -1.44
CA LEU A 26 -8.15 5.07 -0.74
C LEU A 26 -9.35 5.00 0.21
N ILE A 27 -10.06 3.87 0.27
CA ILE A 27 -11.13 3.67 1.24
C ILE A 27 -10.55 3.74 2.66
N MET A 28 -11.22 4.48 3.54
CA MET A 28 -10.84 4.61 4.95
C MET A 28 -11.09 3.30 5.70
N LEU A 29 -10.09 2.83 6.44
CA LEU A 29 -10.20 1.74 7.39
C LEU A 29 -9.80 2.28 8.76
N GLY A 30 -10.78 2.66 9.57
CA GLY A 30 -10.54 3.42 10.79
C GLY A 30 -10.10 4.85 10.47
N ASP A 31 -8.94 5.24 11.00
CA ASP A 31 -8.40 6.61 10.97
C ASP A 31 -7.56 6.92 9.71
N ARG A 32 -7.28 5.93 8.86
CA ARG A 32 -6.37 6.07 7.71
C ARG A 32 -6.83 5.25 6.50
N PRO A 33 -6.41 5.61 5.27
CA PRO A 33 -6.77 4.84 4.07
C PRO A 33 -6.14 3.46 4.08
N LEU A 34 -6.78 2.50 3.41
CA LEU A 34 -6.33 1.11 3.30
C LEU A 34 -4.88 1.01 2.76
N LEU A 35 -4.50 1.89 1.83
CA LEU A 35 -3.13 1.99 1.32
C LEU A 35 -2.10 2.30 2.42
N ALA A 36 -2.42 3.21 3.36
CA ALA A 36 -1.51 3.57 4.44
C ALA A 36 -1.26 2.38 5.37
N HIS A 37 -2.28 1.57 5.65
CA HIS A 37 -2.12 0.33 6.41
C HIS A 37 -1.19 -0.67 5.72
N VAL A 38 -1.36 -0.85 4.40
CA VAL A 38 -0.53 -1.78 3.63
C VAL A 38 0.92 -1.31 3.58
N ILE A 39 1.16 -0.03 3.32
CA ILE A 39 2.51 0.53 3.26
C ILE A 39 3.21 0.40 4.63
N ALA A 40 2.53 0.75 5.72
CA ALA A 40 3.08 0.62 7.07
C ALA A 40 3.47 -0.83 7.42
N ARG A 41 2.80 -1.83 6.84
CA ARG A 41 3.13 -3.25 7.04
C ARG A 41 4.24 -3.75 6.11
N ALA A 42 4.31 -3.22 4.89
CA ALA A 42 5.18 -3.69 3.82
C ALA A 42 6.58 -3.02 3.82
N VAL A 43 6.66 -1.78 4.29
CA VAL A 43 7.89 -0.99 4.32
C VAL A 43 8.50 -1.04 5.73
N PRO A 44 9.73 -1.55 5.89
CA PRO A 44 10.41 -1.56 7.19
C PRO A 44 10.55 -0.16 7.77
N GLU A 45 10.50 -0.06 9.10
CA GLU A 45 10.73 1.20 9.82
C GLU A 45 12.06 1.84 9.42
N GLY A 46 12.08 3.17 9.36
CA GLY A 46 13.25 3.94 8.93
C GLY A 46 13.47 3.99 7.40
N ARG A 47 12.66 3.29 6.59
CA ARG A 47 12.65 3.46 5.14
C ARG A 47 11.58 4.45 4.70
N ARG A 48 11.96 5.34 3.78
CA ARG A 48 11.05 6.29 3.12
C ARG A 48 10.24 5.57 2.04
N TRP A 49 8.96 5.90 1.94
CA TRP A 49 8.03 5.48 0.89
C TRP A 49 7.30 6.67 0.30
#